data_AF-A0A1M5CKP8-F1
#
_entry.id   AF-A0A1M5CKP8-F1
#
_cell.length_a   1.000
_cell.length_b   1.000
_cell.length_c   1.000
_cell.angle_alpha   90.00
_cell.angle_beta   90.00
_cell.angle_gamma   90.00
#
_symmetry.space_group_name_H-M   'P 1'
#
loop_
_entity.id
_entity.type
_entity.pdbx_description
1 polymer ?
#
loop_
_entity_poly.entity_id
_entity_poly.type
_entity_poly.pdbx_seq_one_letter_code
_entity_poly.pdbx_strand_id
1 'polypeptide(L)'
;FIERSQTLNSLIREKEQIIEKLEEEYHSALLEQKSREEFVPKVRKVVETYWEVQDMQSRNQMLKEIIQKITYTKEKPNTRGDRENANFTLNIFPKIPIKLPMS
;
A
#
# COMPACT_ATOMS: atom_id res chain seq x y z
N PHE A 1 -28.54 42.73 8.40
CA PHE A 1 -28.26 41.68 9.40
C PHE A 1 -28.27 40.27 8.80
N ILE A 2 -29.29 39.90 7.99
CA ILE A 2 -29.39 38.56 7.37
C ILE A 2 -28.26 38.29 6.36
N GLU A 3 -28.01 39.21 5.42
CA GLU A 3 -26.92 39.05 4.43
C GLU A 3 -25.56 38.85 5.10
N ARG A 4 -25.20 39.69 6.07
CA ARG A 4 -23.95 39.57 6.83
C ARG A 4 -23.82 38.21 7.54
N SER A 5 -24.92 37.67 8.08
CA SER A 5 -24.94 36.34 8.71
C SER A 5 -24.72 35.22 7.69
N GLN A 6 -25.37 35.31 6.52
CA GLN A 6 -25.18 34.35 5.43
C GLN A 6 -23.74 34.36 4.90
N THR A 7 -23.15 35.53 4.71
CA THR A 7 -21.74 35.66 4.26
C THR A 7 -20.76 35.09 5.29
N LEU A 8 -21.00 35.32 6.58
CA LEU A 8 -20.16 34.74 7.63
C LEU A 8 -20.28 33.22 7.67
N ASN A 9 -21.50 32.68 7.57
CA ASN A 9 -21.71 31.23 7.54
C ASN A 9 -21.11 30.57 6.30
N SER A 10 -21.14 31.21 5.13
CA SER A 10 -20.48 30.69 3.93
C SER A 10 -18.95 30.67 4.09
N LEU A 11 -18.38 31.72 4.68
CA LEU A 11 -16.93 31.78 4.96
C LEU A 11 -16.52 30.70 5.96
N ILE A 12 -17.30 30.46 7.02
CA ILE A 12 -17.02 29.40 7.99
C ILE A 12 -16.98 28.04 7.29
N ARG A 13 -18.00 27.72 6.48
CA ARG A 13 -18.04 26.45 5.73
C ARG A 13 -16.87 26.30 4.76
N GLU A 14 -16.52 27.37 4.05
CA GLU A 14 -15.37 27.35 3.15
C GLU A 14 -14.07 27.06 3.93
N LYS A 15 -13.88 27.68 5.09
CA LYS A 15 -12.70 27.44 5.94
C LYS A 15 -12.69 26.02 6.51
N GLU A 16 -13.82 25.49 6.94
CA GLU A 16 -13.95 24.10 7.40
C GLU A 16 -13.55 23.11 6.31
N GLN A 17 -14.03 23.30 5.08
CA GLN A 17 -13.65 22.47 3.93
C GLN A 17 -12.15 22.56 3.60
N ILE A 18 -11.56 23.74 3.74
CA ILE A 18 -10.12 23.91 3.55
C ILE A 18 -9.34 23.17 4.64
N ILE A 19 -9.78 23.23 5.90
CA ILE A 19 -9.13 22.51 7.00
C ILE A 19 -9.17 21.01 6.75
N GLU A 20 -10.35 20.46 6.42
CA GLU A 20 -10.51 19.04 6.10
C GLU A 20 -9.56 18.60 4.98
N LYS A 21 -9.50 19.39 3.90
CA LYS A 21 -8.59 19.11 2.78
C LYS A 21 -7.11 19.17 3.19
N LEU A 22 -6.72 20.16 4.00
CA LEU A 22 -5.33 20.29 4.46
C LEU A 22 -4.93 19.16 5.41
N GLU A 23 -5.81 18.73 6.30
CA GLU A 23 -5.59 17.58 7.17
C GLU A 23 -5.40 16.30 6.35
N GLU A 24 -6.22 16.13 5.31
CA GLU A 24 -6.10 15.03 4.38
C GLU A 24 -4.78 15.01 3.61
N GLU A 25 -4.34 16.17 3.11
CA GLU A 25 -3.06 16.34 2.42
C GLU A 25 -1.90 16.05 3.39
N TYR A 26 -1.97 16.57 4.61
CA TYR A 26 -0.98 16.33 5.66
C TYR A 26 -0.83 14.84 5.99
N HIS A 27 -1.95 14.13 6.20
CA HIS A 27 -1.92 12.70 6.46
C HIS A 27 -1.36 11.90 5.29
N SER A 28 -1.65 12.32 4.05
CA SER A 28 -1.11 11.68 2.85
C SER A 28 0.40 11.84 2.76
N ALA A 29 0.91 13.05 3.00
CA ALA A 29 2.33 13.35 3.02
C ALA A 29 3.06 12.57 4.13
N LEU A 30 2.45 12.45 5.32
CA LEU A 30 3.01 11.66 6.42
C LEU A 30 3.13 10.16 6.07
N LEU A 31 2.13 9.60 5.37
CA LEU A 31 2.17 8.21 4.92
C LEU A 31 3.24 8.00 3.84
N GLU A 32 3.37 8.93 2.90
CA GLU A 32 4.42 8.90 1.89
C GLU A 32 5.81 8.95 2.53
N GLN A 33 5.99 9.83 3.52
CA GLN A 33 7.22 9.92 4.29
C GLN A 33 7.56 8.60 4.97
N LYS A 34 6.61 7.99 5.69
CA LYS A 34 6.80 6.67 6.33
C LYS A 34 7.13 5.58 5.31
N SER A 35 6.48 5.59 4.14
CA SER A 35 6.80 4.66 3.06
C SER A 35 8.28 4.79 2.65
N ARG A 36 8.75 6.03 2.46
CA ARG A 36 10.10 6.31 2.01
C ARG A 36 11.16 6.03 3.08
N GLU A 37 10.89 6.36 4.33
CA GLU A 37 11.85 6.25 5.43
C GLU A 37 11.90 4.87 6.07
N GLU A 38 10.77 4.15 6.13
CA GLU A 38 10.70 2.86 6.81
C GLU A 38 10.53 1.70 5.81
N PHE A 39 9.55 1.80 4.92
CA PHE A 39 9.19 0.67 4.06
C PHE A 39 10.23 0.41 2.97
N VAL A 40 10.69 1.44 2.25
CA VAL A 40 11.67 1.29 1.16
C VAL A 40 13.00 0.68 1.66
N PRO A 41 13.62 1.17 2.76
CA PRO A 41 14.84 0.56 3.28
C PRO A 41 14.62 -0.87 3.76
N LYS A 42 13.46 -1.18 4.35
CA LYS A 42 13.12 -2.52 4.80
C LYS A 42 13.02 -3.51 3.64
N VAL A 43 12.34 -3.13 2.55
CA VAL A 43 12.27 -3.95 1.33
C VAL A 43 13.65 -4.19 0.77
N ARG A 44 14.48 -3.15 0.66
CA ARG A 44 15.86 -3.28 0.18
C ARG A 44 16.64 -4.30 1.00
N LYS A 45 16.63 -4.16 2.33
CA LYS A 45 17.30 -5.08 3.25
C LYS A 45 16.83 -6.52 3.05
N VAL A 46 15.52 -6.75 2.94
CA VAL A 46 14.97 -8.08 2.71
C VAL A 46 15.46 -8.66 1.38
N VAL A 47 15.41 -7.90 0.28
CA VAL A 47 15.84 -8.36 -1.05
C VAL A 47 17.32 -8.70 -1.07
N GLU A 48 18.16 -7.87 -0.44
CA GLU A 48 19.62 -8.08 -0.38
C GLU A 48 19.99 -9.32 0.45
N THR A 49 19.34 -9.54 1.60
CA THR A 49 19.75 -10.58 2.56
C THR A 49 18.99 -11.91 2.42
N TYR A 50 17.90 -11.95 1.65
CA TYR A 50 17.01 -13.13 1.58
C TYR A 50 17.73 -14.43 1.17
N TRP A 51 18.63 -14.34 0.19
CA TRP A 51 19.37 -15.50 -0.33
C TRP A 51 20.52 -15.93 0.59
N GLU A 52 21.01 -15.04 1.45
CA GLU A 52 22.11 -15.32 2.40
C GLU A 52 21.62 -16.15 3.59
N VAL A 53 20.39 -15.87 4.05
CA VAL A 53 19.76 -16.59 5.17
C VAL A 53 19.51 -18.05 4.79
N GLN A 54 20.07 -19.01 5.52
CA GLN A 54 19.90 -20.44 5.23
C GLN A 54 18.61 -21.03 5.82
N ASP A 55 18.11 -20.43 6.91
CA ASP A 55 16.92 -20.91 7.61
C ASP A 55 15.62 -20.53 6.88
N MET A 56 14.79 -21.53 6.60
CA MET A 56 13.53 -21.35 5.88
C MET A 56 12.49 -20.59 6.70
N GLN A 57 12.51 -20.72 8.03
CA GLN A 57 11.59 -19.98 8.90
C GLN A 57 11.88 -18.48 8.85
N SER A 58 13.14 -18.10 8.97
CA SER A 58 13.62 -16.72 8.89
C SER A 58 13.30 -16.09 7.53
N ARG A 59 13.51 -16.81 6.43
CA ARG A 59 13.12 -16.37 5.08
C ARG A 59 11.63 -16.04 4.98
N ASN A 60 10.77 -16.93 5.50
CA ASN A 60 9.33 -16.71 5.48
C ASN A 60 8.91 -15.51 6.35
N GLN A 61 9.59 -15.29 7.47
CA GLN A 61 9.35 -14.13 8.31
C GLN A 61 9.70 -12.83 7.58
N MET A 62 10.86 -12.77 6.92
CA MET A 62 11.28 -11.62 6.11
C MET A 62 10.27 -11.28 5.01
N LEU A 63 9.76 -12.29 4.28
CA LEU A 63 8.75 -12.06 3.25
C LEU A 63 7.43 -11.53 3.85
N LYS A 64 6.99 -12.08 4.98
CA LYS A 64 5.77 -11.63 5.68
C LYS A 64 5.89 -10.19 6.19
N GLU A 65 7.09 -9.69 6.39
CA GLU A 65 7.30 -8.31 6.81
C GLU A 65 7.00 -7.29 5.71
N ILE A 66 7.22 -7.67 4.44
CA ILE A 66 7.07 -6.77 3.29
C ILE A 66 5.84 -7.09 2.42
N ILE A 67 5.32 -8.32 2.48
CA ILE A 67 4.19 -8.77 1.67
C ILE A 67 2.94 -8.92 2.55
N GLN A 68 1.83 -8.33 2.09
CA GLN A 68 0.54 -8.38 2.77
C GLN A 68 -0.23 -9.64 2.39
N LYS A 69 -0.34 -9.89 1.08
CA LYS A 69 -1.01 -11.07 0.54
C LYS A 69 -0.38 -11.47 -0.79
N ILE A 70 -0.53 -12.74 -1.14
CA ILE A 70 -0.17 -13.28 -2.44
C ILE A 70 -1.39 -14.04 -2.95
N THR A 71 -1.80 -13.79 -4.19
CA THR A 71 -2.89 -14.51 -4.84
C THR A 71 -2.32 -15.36 -5.96
N TYR A 72 -2.62 -16.65 -5.90
CA TYR A 72 -2.29 -17.61 -6.95
C TYR A 72 -3.56 -17.91 -7.75
N THR A 73 -3.45 -17.84 -9.07
CA THR A 73 -4.54 -18.13 -9.99
C THR A 73 -4.05 -19.09 -11.05
N LYS A 74 -4.72 -20.25 -11.18
CA LYS A 74 -4.47 -21.22 -12.25
C LYS A 74 -5.81 -21.69 -12.80
N GLU A 75 -6.08 -21.31 -14.04
CA GLU A 75 -7.38 -21.53 -14.67
C GLU A 75 -7.44 -22.83 -15.47
N LYS A 76 -6.30 -23.25 -16.03
CA LYS A 76 -6.20 -24.45 -16.87
C LYS A 76 -5.15 -25.40 -16.32
N PRO A 77 -5.41 -26.72 -16.25
CA PRO A 77 -4.36 -27.69 -15.97
C PRO A 77 -3.45 -27.85 -17.19
N ASN A 78 -2.20 -28.25 -16.96
CA ASN A 78 -1.28 -28.57 -18.05
C ASN A 78 -1.66 -29.93 -18.64
N THR A 79 -1.54 -30.08 -19.95
CA THR A 79 -1.75 -31.37 -20.62
C THR A 79 -0.46 -32.20 -20.62
N ARG A 80 -0.58 -33.49 -20.91
CA ARG A 80 0.56 -34.41 -20.98
C ARG A 80 1.52 -33.96 -22.09
N GLY A 81 2.77 -33.66 -21.73
CA GLY A 81 3.78 -33.07 -22.63
C GLY A 81 4.00 -31.57 -22.44
N ASP A 82 3.14 -30.89 -21.68
CA ASP A 82 3.16 -29.42 -21.50
C ASP A 82 3.54 -29.00 -20.06
N ARG A 83 4.45 -29.77 -19.44
CA ARG A 83 4.84 -29.59 -18.03
C ARG A 83 5.48 -28.23 -17.76
N GLU A 84 6.23 -27.70 -18.72
CA GLU A 84 6.95 -26.43 -18.60
C GLU A 84 6.07 -25.20 -18.87
N ASN A 85 4.77 -25.40 -19.12
CA ASN A 85 3.85 -24.29 -19.33
C ASN A 85 3.46 -23.63 -17.99
N ALA A 86 3.98 -22.42 -17.78
CA ALA A 86 3.63 -21.58 -16.63
C ALA A 86 2.26 -20.91 -16.85
N ASN A 87 1.18 -21.70 -16.86
CA ASN A 87 -0.20 -21.23 -17.02
C ASN A 87 -0.86 -20.77 -15.70
N PHE A 88 -0.08 -20.16 -14.83
CA PHE A 88 -0.54 -19.60 -13.57
C PHE A 88 -0.10 -18.15 -13.42
N THR A 89 -0.86 -17.39 -12.64
CA THR A 89 -0.53 -16.01 -12.29
C THR A 89 -0.28 -15.93 -10.79
N LEU A 90 0.76 -15.17 -10.41
CA LEU A 90 1.05 -14.84 -9.03
C LEU A 90 0.92 -13.32 -8.86
N ASN A 91 -0.09 -12.87 -8.11
CA ASN A 91 -0.28 -11.46 -7.78
C ASN A 91 0.26 -11.20 -6.37
N ILE A 92 1.30 -10.39 -6.24
CA ILE A 92 1.93 -10.06 -4.97
C ILE A 92 1.49 -8.66 -4.54
N PHE A 93 0.98 -8.55 -3.31
CA PHE A 93 0.51 -7.29 -2.74
C PHE A 93 1.42 -6.90 -1.58
N PRO A 94 2.26 -5.86 -1.73
CA PRO A 94 3.15 -5.39 -0.68
C PRO A 94 2.41 -4.67 0.45
N LYS A 95 2.99 -4.64 1.65
CA LYS A 95 2.51 -3.86 2.82
C LYS A 95 2.91 -2.38 2.70
N ILE A 96 2.58 -1.75 1.59
CA ILE A 96 2.83 -0.32 1.41
C ILE A 96 1.85 0.44 2.32
N PRO A 97 2.31 1.41 3.10
CA PRO A 97 1.42 2.33 3.80
C PRO A 97 0.79 3.28 2.76
N ILE A 98 -0.35 2.89 2.18
CA ILE A 98 -1.12 3.69 1.23
C ILE A 98 -2.34 4.27 1.95
N LYS A 99 -2.70 5.52 1.68
CA LYS A 99 -4.04 6.06 2.00
C LYS A 99 -5.06 5.37 1.08
N LEU A 100 -6.00 4.59 1.64
CA LEU A 100 -7.15 4.15 0.83
C LEU A 100 -7.97 5.39 0.47
N PRO A 101 -8.37 5.57 -0.81
CA PRO A 101 -9.34 6.59 -1.14
C PRO A 101 -10.65 6.25 -0.42
N MET A 102 -11.18 7.17 0.39
CA MET A 102 -12.52 7.03 0.92
C MET A 102 -13.52 7.23 -0.23
N SER A 103 -14.50 6.34 -0.32
CA SER A 103 -15.60 6.36 -1.31
C SER A 103 -16.54 7.53 -1.09
#